data_AF-A0A8C5EKL4-F1
#
_entry.id   AF-A0A8C5EKL4-F1
#
_cell.length_a   1.000
_cell.length_b   1.000
_cell.length_c   1.000
_cell.angle_alpha   90.00
_cell.angle_beta   90.00
_cell.angle_gamma   90.00
#
_symmetry.space_group_name_H-M   'P 1'
#
loop_
_entity.id
_entity.type
_entity.pdbx_description
1 polymer ?
#
loop_
_entity_poly.entity_id
_entity_poly.type
_entity_poly.pdbx_seq_one_letter_code
_entity_poly.pdbx_strand_id
1 'polypeptide(L)'
;MESRKRPSAALLRLSDSSITPEKKVSTVPPPEPDYIGWSVEDVCVYLRGEALGEWEAVFKEQKITGVGLHYLTDADLEKIGVSRLGDRLRILSSLRKLWWIKAEPNKVFNDPIHGHLELHPLLVKIIDTPQFQRLRNIKQLGGVYLVFPGASHNRFEHSIGVGYLARQLVQALNERQPELLISPRDILCVQIAGLCHDLGHGPFSHLFDGMFIPRARPDITWKHESTSVKMFDYLVKDNDLEPLMEQQGLVLPQDLIFIKEQIAGPLNDVSPQGQKWPYKGRPEDKSFLYEIVANKRNGIDVDKWDYFARDCYHLGIQNNFDYRRFIKFARVCEVDGKKEICTRDKEVGNLYDMFHTRNCLHRRAYQHRVGNIIETMITEAFLKADPHIQIEGSDGKTFTLSTAIDDPEAYTKLTDQVFEQILNSSNPQLTEARQILRNIVYRRLYKCLGQTQAGKPMNLTQVYDHGPIEVVLFLFQVIVMDYGMKEKNPINSVRFYCKKDVTKAIQIRKNQVSKMLPEHFAEQLIRVYCKKTDEESLEVAKKHFVQWCMNRNFSKPQVLSLHTLGQNSPAIIRDANTKGQLRFMGFFYERLNNCD
;
A
#
# COMPACT_ATOMS: atom_id res chain seq x y z
N MET A 1 20.02 13.74 -64.49
CA MET A 1 20.10 14.50 -63.23
C MET A 1 20.12 13.49 -62.09
N GLU A 2 21.20 13.52 -61.33
CA GLU A 2 21.77 12.52 -60.41
C GLU A 2 20.71 11.93 -59.44
N SER A 3 20.43 10.63 -59.32
CA SER A 3 21.25 9.42 -59.20
C SER A 3 22.20 9.42 -57.99
N ARG A 4 21.86 8.60 -56.98
CA ARG A 4 22.79 7.54 -56.53
C ARG A 4 22.06 6.44 -55.74
N LYS A 5 21.87 5.33 -56.45
CA LYS A 5 21.57 3.99 -55.95
C LYS A 5 22.74 3.48 -55.11
N ARG A 6 22.44 2.70 -54.06
CA ARG A 6 23.42 1.82 -53.40
C ARG A 6 23.88 0.73 -54.36
N PRO A 7 25.15 0.31 -54.31
CA PRO A 7 25.57 -1.01 -54.76
C PRO A 7 26.07 -1.90 -53.62
N SER A 8 25.92 -3.19 -53.89
CA SER A 8 26.27 -4.38 -53.13
C SER A 8 27.78 -4.68 -53.15
N ALA A 9 28.20 -5.42 -52.12
CA ALA A 9 29.44 -6.12 -51.81
C ALA A 9 30.46 -6.42 -52.95
N ALA A 10 31.76 -6.23 -52.63
CA ALA A 10 32.79 -7.28 -52.71
C ALA A 10 34.17 -6.82 -52.18
N LEU A 11 34.73 -7.63 -51.27
CA LEU A 11 36.14 -7.99 -51.09
C LEU A 11 37.21 -6.90 -50.87
N LEU A 12 37.84 -6.92 -49.69
CA LEU A 12 39.30 -6.89 -49.53
C LEU A 12 39.69 -7.61 -48.22
N ARG A 13 40.60 -8.59 -48.35
CA ARG A 13 41.17 -9.40 -47.26
C ARG A 13 42.31 -8.64 -46.59
N LEU A 14 42.31 -8.68 -45.26
CA LEU A 14 43.45 -8.81 -44.31
C LEU A 14 44.79 -8.15 -44.65
N SER A 15 45.11 -7.06 -43.96
CA SER A 15 46.39 -6.85 -43.28
C SER A 15 46.29 -5.64 -42.33
N ASP A 16 46.15 -5.89 -41.03
CA ASP A 16 46.94 -5.24 -39.98
C ASP A 16 46.38 -5.59 -38.60
N SER A 17 47.24 -6.19 -37.80
CA SER A 17 47.01 -6.63 -36.43
C SER A 17 46.82 -5.43 -35.51
N SER A 18 45.57 -5.08 -35.20
CA SER A 18 45.28 -4.24 -34.03
C SER A 18 45.24 -5.11 -32.78
N ILE A 19 46.39 -5.16 -32.11
CA ILE A 19 46.58 -5.76 -30.79
C ILE A 19 45.58 -5.14 -29.80
N THR A 20 44.68 -5.97 -29.27
CA THR A 20 43.80 -5.63 -28.14
C THR A 20 44.68 -5.23 -26.95
N PRO A 21 44.38 -4.15 -26.20
CA PRO A 21 45.23 -3.75 -25.08
C PRO A 21 45.28 -4.86 -24.04
N GLU A 22 46.48 -5.27 -23.66
CA GLU A 22 46.69 -6.23 -22.58
C GLU A 22 45.98 -5.73 -21.32
N LYS A 23 45.16 -6.61 -20.78
CA LYS A 23 44.48 -6.47 -19.50
C LYS A 23 45.56 -6.20 -18.46
N LYS A 24 45.71 -4.96 -17.99
CA LYS A 24 46.51 -4.67 -16.80
C LYS A 24 46.00 -5.61 -15.71
N VAL A 25 46.84 -6.58 -15.35
CA VAL A 25 46.63 -7.45 -14.21
C VAL A 25 46.57 -6.51 -13.01
N SER A 26 45.35 -6.18 -12.61
CA SER A 26 45.09 -5.63 -11.29
C SER A 26 45.64 -6.67 -10.34
N THR A 27 46.68 -6.30 -9.61
CA THR A 27 47.16 -7.04 -8.46
C THR A 27 45.93 -7.42 -7.63
N VAL A 28 45.73 -8.71 -7.43
CA VAL A 28 44.71 -9.27 -6.54
C VAL A 28 44.84 -8.51 -5.21
N PRO A 29 43.80 -7.81 -4.73
CA PRO A 29 43.82 -7.24 -3.40
C PRO A 29 44.11 -8.37 -2.41
N PRO A 30 44.92 -8.16 -1.37
CA PRO A 30 45.11 -9.17 -0.34
C PRO A 30 43.74 -9.61 0.20
N PRO A 31 43.57 -10.88 0.61
CA PRO A 31 42.30 -11.38 1.12
C PRO A 31 41.79 -10.47 2.24
N GLU A 32 40.54 -10.03 2.13
CA GLU A 32 39.88 -9.13 3.08
C GLU A 32 39.92 -9.75 4.49
N PRO A 33 40.37 -9.02 5.52
CA PRO A 33 40.47 -9.57 6.85
C PRO A 33 39.09 -9.70 7.49
N ASP A 34 38.72 -10.92 7.91
CA ASP A 34 37.55 -11.16 8.75
C ASP A 34 37.81 -10.60 10.16
N TYR A 35 37.44 -9.34 10.37
CA TYR A 35 37.70 -8.65 11.64
C TYR A 35 36.96 -9.25 12.82
N ILE A 36 35.92 -10.08 12.61
CA ILE A 36 35.19 -10.74 13.72
C ILE A 36 36.11 -11.73 14.45
N GLY A 37 37.06 -12.35 13.75
CA GLY A 37 38.03 -13.29 14.31
C GLY A 37 39.24 -12.62 14.97
N TRP A 38 39.32 -11.28 15.00
CA TRP A 38 40.50 -10.58 15.48
C TRP A 38 40.70 -10.72 16.98
N SER A 39 41.92 -11.12 17.35
CA SER A 39 42.42 -11.00 18.70
C SER A 39 42.63 -9.52 19.08
N VAL A 40 42.87 -9.25 20.37
CA VAL A 40 43.21 -7.90 20.84
C VAL A 40 44.43 -7.33 20.11
N GLU A 41 45.40 -8.17 19.74
CA GLU A 41 46.61 -7.72 19.05
C GLU A 41 46.32 -7.36 17.58
N ASP A 42 45.42 -8.08 16.92
CA ASP A 42 44.98 -7.77 15.56
C ASP A 42 44.22 -6.44 15.50
N VAL A 43 43.40 -6.15 16.53
CA VAL A 43 42.74 -4.84 16.70
C VAL A 43 43.76 -3.71 16.84
N CYS A 44 44.82 -3.90 17.62
CA CYS A 44 45.91 -2.92 17.74
C CYS A 44 46.62 -2.71 16.39
N VAL A 45 46.96 -3.78 15.67
CA VAL A 45 47.54 -3.70 14.32
C VAL A 45 46.67 -2.86 13.38
N TYR A 46 45.35 -3.03 13.42
CA TYR A 46 44.42 -2.20 12.66
C TYR A 46 44.44 -0.72 13.08
N LEU A 47 44.39 -0.43 14.38
CA LEU A 47 44.44 0.95 14.89
C LEU A 47 45.73 1.66 14.44
N ARG A 48 46.87 0.97 14.43
CA ARG A 48 48.12 1.49 13.83
C ARG A 48 47.98 1.81 12.35
N GLY A 49 47.39 0.88 11.58
CA GLY A 49 47.18 1.04 10.14
C GLY A 49 46.31 2.25 9.78
N GLU A 50 45.36 2.61 10.65
CA GLU A 50 44.42 3.73 10.45
C GLU A 50 44.87 5.05 11.08
N ALA A 51 46.14 5.15 11.51
CA ALA A 51 46.69 6.31 12.22
C ALA A 51 45.92 6.64 13.52
N LEU A 52 45.46 5.60 14.23
CA LEU A 52 44.79 5.63 15.53
C LEU A 52 45.63 4.91 16.62
N GLY A 53 46.92 4.68 16.35
CA GLY A 53 47.81 3.90 17.23
C GLY A 53 47.98 4.45 18.65
N GLU A 54 47.67 5.73 18.87
CA GLU A 54 47.67 6.34 20.20
C GLU A 54 46.62 5.73 21.15
N TRP A 55 45.59 5.07 20.62
CA TRP A 55 44.52 4.43 21.39
C TRP A 55 44.73 2.93 21.65
N GLU A 56 45.85 2.35 21.19
CA GLU A 56 46.13 0.92 21.37
C GLU A 56 46.13 0.48 22.83
N ALA A 57 46.76 1.26 23.71
CA ALA A 57 46.88 0.92 25.12
C ALA A 57 45.50 0.78 25.78
N VAL A 58 44.58 1.69 25.43
CA VAL A 58 43.19 1.69 25.91
C VAL A 58 42.45 0.45 25.43
N PHE A 59 42.52 0.14 24.14
CA PHE A 59 41.83 -1.02 23.56
C PHE A 59 42.42 -2.34 24.07
N LYS A 60 43.73 -2.36 24.34
CA LYS A 60 44.44 -3.53 24.89
C LYS A 60 44.11 -3.77 26.36
N GLU A 61 44.06 -2.72 27.18
CA GLU A 61 43.69 -2.78 28.60
C GLU A 61 42.24 -3.27 28.77
N GLN A 62 41.33 -2.76 27.94
CA GLN A 62 39.93 -3.17 27.93
C GLN A 62 39.69 -4.51 27.20
N LYS A 63 40.74 -5.15 26.69
CA LYS A 63 40.70 -6.45 25.98
C LYS A 63 39.69 -6.46 24.84
N ILE A 64 39.61 -5.36 24.09
CA ILE A 64 38.67 -5.22 22.97
C ILE A 64 39.14 -6.10 21.81
N THR A 65 38.35 -7.11 21.48
CA THR A 65 38.54 -7.99 20.32
C THR A 65 37.77 -7.49 19.12
N GLY A 66 37.96 -8.16 17.97
CA GLY A 66 37.21 -7.93 16.75
C GLY A 66 35.68 -7.90 16.92
N VAL A 67 35.15 -8.80 17.73
CA VAL A 67 33.73 -8.84 18.14
C VAL A 67 33.36 -7.58 18.92
N GLY A 68 34.20 -7.17 19.87
CA GLY A 68 33.98 -6.00 20.72
C GLY A 68 33.95 -4.69 19.92
N LEU A 69 34.71 -4.58 18.83
CA LEU A 69 34.72 -3.40 17.97
C LEU A 69 33.32 -3.04 17.46
N HIS A 70 32.52 -4.05 17.07
CA HIS A 70 31.20 -3.85 16.46
C HIS A 70 30.19 -3.14 17.38
N TYR A 71 30.36 -3.28 18.69
CA TYR A 71 29.43 -2.75 19.69
C TYR A 71 29.89 -1.42 20.31
N LEU A 72 31.04 -0.89 19.91
CA LEU A 72 31.55 0.36 20.46
C LEU A 72 30.68 1.55 20.04
N THR A 73 30.05 2.18 21.02
CA THR A 73 29.35 3.46 20.84
C THR A 73 30.22 4.65 21.26
N ASP A 74 29.77 5.87 20.95
CA ASP A 74 30.41 7.10 21.45
C ASP A 74 30.51 7.10 22.99
N ALA A 75 29.45 6.66 23.68
CA ALA A 75 29.41 6.57 25.13
C ALA A 75 30.38 5.52 25.68
N ASP A 76 30.59 4.42 24.96
CA ASP A 76 31.54 3.38 25.37
C ASP A 76 32.98 3.84 25.19
N LEU A 77 33.29 4.52 24.09
CA LEU A 77 34.60 5.14 23.86
C LEU A 77 34.92 6.21 24.92
N GLU A 78 33.92 6.99 25.33
CA GLU A 78 34.08 7.95 26.42
C GLU A 78 34.36 7.25 27.76
N LYS A 79 33.64 6.17 28.07
CA LYS A 79 33.84 5.38 29.30
C LYS A 79 35.20 4.71 29.38
N ILE A 80 35.76 4.27 28.25
CA ILE A 80 37.10 3.64 28.22
C ILE A 80 38.24 4.66 28.16
N GLY A 81 37.95 5.96 28.24
CA GLY A 81 38.98 7.00 28.39
C GLY A 81 39.28 7.82 27.13
N VAL A 82 38.54 7.65 26.04
CA VAL A 82 38.63 8.51 24.85
C VAL A 82 37.81 9.79 25.08
N SER A 83 38.38 10.73 25.84
CA SER A 83 37.66 11.92 26.35
C SER A 83 37.31 12.97 25.29
N ARG A 84 38.05 13.05 24.19
CA ARG A 84 37.83 14.05 23.13
C ARG A 84 36.83 13.54 22.11
N LEU A 85 35.73 14.27 21.91
CA LEU A 85 34.71 13.95 20.91
C LEU A 85 35.28 13.78 19.50
N GLY A 86 36.24 14.63 19.10
CA GLY A 86 36.88 14.53 17.79
C GLY A 86 37.60 13.20 17.56
N ASP A 87 38.27 12.68 18.58
CA ASP A 87 38.99 11.40 18.51
C ASP A 87 38.03 10.21 18.55
N ARG A 88 36.96 10.28 19.36
CA ARG A 88 35.87 9.29 19.33
C ARG A 88 35.23 9.19 17.94
N LEU A 89 34.93 10.33 17.31
CA LEU A 89 34.38 10.36 15.97
C LEU A 89 35.36 9.82 14.92
N ARG A 90 36.66 10.09 15.05
CA ARG A 90 37.70 9.51 14.17
C ARG A 90 37.79 7.99 14.30
N ILE A 91 37.78 7.47 15.53
CA ILE A 91 37.76 6.03 15.80
C ILE A 91 36.49 5.40 15.22
N LEU A 92 35.30 5.91 15.57
CA LEU A 92 34.03 5.39 15.04
C LEU A 92 33.97 5.49 13.51
N SER A 93 34.50 6.55 12.91
CA SER A 93 34.56 6.69 11.45
C SER A 93 35.50 5.67 10.82
N SER A 94 36.62 5.35 11.45
CA SER A 94 37.53 4.30 10.99
C SER A 94 36.89 2.92 11.14
N LEU A 95 36.32 2.59 12.29
CA LEU A 95 35.63 1.32 12.53
C LEU A 95 34.45 1.11 11.56
N ARG A 96 33.73 2.17 11.19
CA ARG A 96 32.72 2.11 10.13
C ARG A 96 33.28 1.66 8.78
N LYS A 97 34.55 1.94 8.46
CA LYS A 97 35.19 1.44 7.23
C LYS A 97 35.35 -0.08 7.28
N LEU A 98 35.72 -0.66 8.43
CA LEU A 98 35.76 -2.12 8.61
C LEU A 98 34.39 -2.76 8.42
N TRP A 99 33.36 -2.14 8.97
CA TRP A 99 31.98 -2.65 8.85
C TRP A 99 31.44 -2.51 7.43
N TRP A 100 31.93 -1.53 6.67
CA TRP A 100 31.64 -1.35 5.25
C TRP A 100 32.31 -2.39 4.35
N ILE A 101 33.48 -2.91 4.72
CA ILE A 101 34.22 -3.91 3.91
C ILE A 101 33.51 -5.26 3.86
N LYS A 102 32.63 -5.59 4.82
CA LYS A 102 31.84 -6.85 4.83
C LYS A 102 30.35 -6.66 4.48
N ALA A 103 29.88 -5.44 4.29
CA ALA A 103 28.48 -5.20 3.92
C ALA A 103 28.30 -5.54 2.44
N GLU A 104 27.49 -6.57 2.13
CA GLU A 104 27.06 -6.80 0.76
C GLU A 104 26.57 -5.48 0.15
N PRO A 105 26.95 -5.14 -1.10
CA PRO A 105 26.54 -3.88 -1.70
C PRO A 105 25.01 -3.81 -1.79
N ASN A 106 24.46 -2.60 -1.65
CA ASN A 106 23.03 -2.39 -1.90
C ASN A 106 22.65 -2.93 -3.29
N LYS A 107 21.51 -3.62 -3.37
CA LYS A 107 20.99 -4.11 -4.64
C LYS A 107 20.14 -3.03 -5.28
N VAL A 108 20.37 -2.78 -6.56
CA VAL A 108 19.59 -1.81 -7.35
C VAL A 108 18.44 -2.52 -8.05
N PHE A 109 17.22 -2.02 -7.85
CA PHE A 109 16.02 -2.40 -8.60
C PHE A 109 15.65 -1.26 -9.54
N ASN A 110 15.15 -1.58 -10.73
CA ASN A 110 14.58 -0.58 -11.64
C ASN A 110 13.05 -0.66 -11.55
N ASP A 111 12.44 0.38 -11.01
CA ASP A 111 11.00 0.52 -10.86
C ASP A 111 10.48 1.65 -11.76
N PRO A 112 9.40 1.44 -12.54
CA PRO A 112 8.91 2.44 -13.49
C PRO A 112 8.34 3.71 -12.83
N ILE A 113 7.98 3.66 -11.55
CA ILE A 113 7.40 4.78 -10.78
C ILE A 113 8.51 5.59 -10.10
N HIS A 114 9.50 4.91 -9.54
CA HIS A 114 10.52 5.51 -8.69
C HIS A 114 11.92 5.59 -9.32
N GLY A 115 12.15 4.92 -10.45
CA GLY A 115 13.45 4.83 -11.11
C GLY A 115 14.34 3.78 -10.43
N HIS A 116 15.61 4.10 -10.24
CA HIS A 116 16.56 3.21 -9.58
C HIS A 116 16.40 3.26 -8.06
N LEU A 117 16.03 2.12 -7.48
CA LEU A 117 15.84 1.92 -6.04
C LEU A 117 17.02 1.15 -5.47
N GLU A 118 17.68 1.70 -4.45
CA GLU A 118 18.70 0.99 -3.69
C GLU A 118 18.09 0.33 -2.46
N LEU A 119 18.27 -0.99 -2.33
CA LEU A 119 17.81 -1.76 -1.19
C LEU A 119 18.98 -2.35 -0.41
N HIS A 120 18.88 -2.24 0.91
CA HIS A 120 19.80 -2.85 1.87
C HIS A 120 19.81 -4.38 1.73
N PRO A 121 20.95 -5.07 1.91
CA PRO A 121 21.05 -6.53 1.75
C PRO A 121 20.03 -7.32 2.59
N LEU A 122 19.78 -6.91 3.84
CA LEU A 122 18.75 -7.52 4.68
C LEU A 122 17.36 -7.49 4.02
N LEU A 123 16.99 -6.38 3.37
CA LEU A 123 15.71 -6.28 2.65
C LEU A 123 15.69 -7.24 1.47
N VAL A 124 16.82 -7.40 0.76
CA VAL A 124 16.93 -8.37 -0.33
C VAL A 124 16.72 -9.79 0.18
N LYS A 125 17.30 -10.15 1.33
CA LYS A 125 17.09 -11.47 1.95
C LYS A 125 15.63 -11.70 2.33
N ILE A 126 14.93 -10.68 2.84
CA ILE A 126 13.48 -10.73 3.11
C ILE A 126 12.69 -10.88 1.80
N ILE A 127 13.05 -10.13 0.75
CA ILE A 127 12.40 -10.18 -0.56
C ILE A 127 12.55 -11.56 -1.18
N ASP A 128 13.73 -12.16 -1.09
CA ASP A 128 14.08 -13.44 -1.71
C ASP A 128 13.61 -14.65 -0.85
N THR A 129 12.43 -14.54 -0.23
CA THR A 129 11.75 -15.62 0.52
C THR A 129 10.44 -16.04 -0.18
N PRO A 130 9.97 -17.29 -0.03
CA PRO A 130 8.68 -17.72 -0.57
C PRO A 130 7.51 -16.83 -0.15
N GLN A 131 7.50 -16.42 1.12
CA GLN A 131 6.45 -15.62 1.75
C GLN A 131 6.31 -14.25 1.08
N PHE A 132 7.43 -13.62 0.70
CA PHE A 132 7.43 -12.34 -0.02
C PHE A 132 7.24 -12.51 -1.54
N GLN A 133 7.93 -13.48 -2.16
CA GLN A 133 7.82 -13.74 -3.61
C GLN A 133 6.40 -14.12 -4.03
N ARG A 134 5.61 -14.71 -3.12
CA ARG A 134 4.17 -14.93 -3.27
C ARG A 134 3.43 -13.71 -3.81
N LEU A 135 3.78 -12.50 -3.35
CA LEU A 135 3.10 -11.25 -3.73
C LEU A 135 3.18 -10.94 -5.23
N ARG A 136 4.06 -11.60 -5.99
CA ARG A 136 4.10 -11.51 -7.46
C ARG A 136 2.85 -12.07 -8.13
N ASN A 137 2.14 -12.94 -7.43
CA ASN A 137 0.98 -13.66 -7.92
C ASN A 137 -0.33 -13.13 -7.31
N ILE A 138 -0.35 -11.87 -6.86
CA ILE A 138 -1.52 -11.23 -6.27
C ILE A 138 -1.70 -9.85 -6.89
N LYS A 139 -2.71 -9.69 -7.75
CA LYS A 139 -3.00 -8.43 -8.44
C LYS A 139 -3.34 -7.34 -7.44
N GLN A 140 -2.70 -6.18 -7.59
CA GLN A 140 -2.91 -5.01 -6.73
C GLN A 140 -4.40 -4.62 -6.71
N LEU A 141 -4.99 -4.54 -7.90
CA LEU A 141 -6.37 -4.11 -8.11
C LEU A 141 -7.36 -5.27 -8.35
N GLY A 142 -6.99 -6.49 -7.97
CA GLY A 142 -7.89 -7.64 -8.04
C GLY A 142 -8.61 -7.80 -9.39
N GLY A 143 -9.94 -7.82 -9.35
CA GLY A 143 -10.78 -7.99 -10.54
C GLY A 143 -10.78 -6.80 -11.51
N VAL A 144 -10.25 -5.65 -11.10
CA VAL A 144 -10.14 -4.44 -11.94
C VAL A 144 -9.23 -4.68 -13.15
N TYR A 145 -8.24 -5.58 -13.06
CA TYR A 145 -7.40 -5.99 -14.19
C TYR A 145 -8.24 -6.52 -15.38
N LEU A 146 -9.37 -7.17 -15.09
CA LEU A 146 -10.30 -7.67 -16.11
C LEU A 146 -11.17 -6.56 -16.74
N VAL A 147 -10.96 -5.30 -16.35
CA VAL A 147 -11.60 -4.10 -16.93
C VAL A 147 -10.54 -3.14 -17.48
N PHE A 148 -9.47 -2.92 -16.73
CA PHE A 148 -8.34 -2.06 -17.09
C PHE A 148 -7.15 -2.96 -17.40
N PRO A 149 -6.87 -3.27 -18.68
CA PRO A 149 -5.83 -4.23 -19.04
C PRO A 149 -4.41 -3.78 -18.65
N GLY A 150 -4.20 -2.47 -18.43
CA GLY A 150 -2.93 -1.94 -17.92
C GLY A 150 -2.71 -2.19 -16.42
N ALA A 151 -3.77 -2.49 -15.65
CA ALA A 151 -3.70 -2.79 -14.21
C ALA A 151 -3.20 -4.21 -13.93
N SER A 152 -2.10 -4.61 -14.58
CA SER A 152 -1.51 -5.95 -14.48
C SER A 152 -0.55 -6.11 -13.30
N HIS A 153 -0.25 -5.03 -12.59
CA HIS A 153 0.69 -4.98 -11.47
C HIS A 153 0.18 -5.73 -10.25
N ASN A 154 1.13 -6.19 -9.44
CA ASN A 154 0.93 -7.03 -8.28
C ASN A 154 1.40 -6.32 -7.00
N ARG A 155 1.04 -6.89 -5.86
CA ARG A 155 1.43 -6.38 -4.53
C ARG A 155 2.95 -6.34 -4.35
N PHE A 156 3.70 -7.21 -5.04
CA PHE A 156 5.17 -7.29 -4.93
C PHE A 156 5.89 -5.97 -5.22
N GLU A 157 5.70 -5.38 -6.41
CA GLU A 157 6.36 -4.14 -6.80
C GLU A 157 5.86 -2.94 -5.98
N HIS A 158 4.59 -2.96 -5.55
CA HIS A 158 4.05 -1.99 -4.62
C HIS A 158 4.75 -2.04 -3.26
N SER A 159 4.87 -3.22 -2.66
CA SER A 159 5.56 -3.42 -1.38
C SER A 159 7.02 -2.94 -1.41
N ILE A 160 7.74 -3.18 -2.52
CA ILE A 160 9.11 -2.65 -2.71
C ILE A 160 9.10 -1.12 -2.74
N GLY A 161 8.16 -0.51 -3.49
CA GLY A 161 8.03 0.94 -3.56
C GLY A 161 7.66 1.58 -2.22
N VAL A 162 6.80 0.96 -1.42
CA VAL A 162 6.46 1.41 -0.07
C VAL A 162 7.68 1.33 0.86
N GLY A 163 8.43 0.23 0.84
CA GLY A 163 9.69 0.12 1.59
C GLY A 163 10.69 1.22 1.21
N TYR A 164 10.81 1.54 -0.07
CA TYR A 164 11.64 2.64 -0.56
C TYR A 164 11.14 4.01 -0.08
N LEU A 165 9.86 4.33 -0.23
CA LEU A 165 9.32 5.61 0.20
C LEU A 165 9.39 5.79 1.72
N ALA A 166 9.21 4.71 2.49
CA ALA A 166 9.40 4.69 3.93
C ALA A 166 10.83 5.11 4.30
N ARG A 167 11.85 4.56 3.62
CA ARG A 167 13.25 4.99 3.73
C ARG A 167 13.42 6.48 3.42
N GLN A 168 12.91 6.92 2.27
CA GLN A 168 13.09 8.30 1.80
C GLN A 168 12.54 9.31 2.81
N LEU A 169 11.36 9.04 3.37
CA LEU A 169 10.75 9.91 4.36
C LEU A 169 11.55 9.92 5.68
N VAL A 170 11.88 8.76 6.24
CA VAL A 170 12.61 8.70 7.53
C VAL A 170 14.03 9.29 7.41
N GLN A 171 14.71 9.10 6.29
CA GLN A 171 16.01 9.72 6.02
C GLN A 171 15.90 11.23 5.89
N ALA A 172 14.91 11.72 5.13
CA ALA A 172 14.67 13.15 4.99
C ALA A 172 14.40 13.84 6.34
N LEU A 173 13.68 13.18 7.25
CA LEU A 173 13.46 13.67 8.61
C LEU A 173 14.78 13.67 9.42
N ASN A 174 15.55 12.59 9.35
CA ASN A 174 16.83 12.47 10.06
C ASN A 174 17.85 13.54 9.65
N GLU A 175 18.01 13.76 8.34
CA GLU A 175 18.93 14.77 7.79
C GLU A 175 18.54 16.19 8.19
N ARG A 176 17.23 16.49 8.23
CA ARG A 176 16.72 17.83 8.56
C ARG A 176 16.69 18.11 10.06
N GLN A 177 16.61 17.05 10.87
CA GLN A 177 16.44 17.13 12.32
C GLN A 177 17.25 16.05 13.03
N PRO A 178 18.59 16.16 13.05
CA PRO A 178 19.45 15.21 13.75
C PRO A 178 19.11 15.08 15.25
N GLU A 179 18.49 16.10 15.86
CA GLU A 179 18.01 16.09 17.24
C GLU A 179 16.90 15.05 17.51
N LEU A 180 16.29 14.48 16.47
CA LEU A 180 15.35 13.35 16.58
C LEU A 180 16.06 12.02 16.87
N LEU A 181 17.39 12.00 16.82
CA LEU A 181 18.24 10.84 17.11
C LEU A 181 17.85 9.58 16.33
N ILE A 182 17.40 9.73 15.08
CA ILE A 182 16.94 8.61 14.25
C ILE A 182 18.16 7.76 13.88
N SER A 183 18.19 6.53 14.39
CA SER A 183 19.31 5.62 14.18
C SER A 183 19.21 4.89 12.83
N PRO A 184 20.32 4.35 12.28
CA PRO A 184 20.26 3.42 11.15
C PRO A 184 19.33 2.22 11.39
N ARG A 185 19.28 1.74 12.64
CA ARG A 185 18.35 0.71 13.10
C ARG A 185 16.89 1.13 12.94
N ASP A 186 16.52 2.35 13.32
CA ASP A 186 15.17 2.88 13.12
C ASP A 186 14.81 2.94 11.63
N ILE A 187 15.74 3.45 10.81
CA ILE A 187 15.57 3.59 9.35
C ILE A 187 15.33 2.22 8.69
N LEU A 188 16.07 1.19 9.12
CA LEU A 188 15.94 -0.17 8.60
C LEU A 188 14.64 -0.83 9.07
N CYS A 189 14.23 -0.64 10.33
CA CYS A 189 12.94 -1.15 10.82
C CYS A 189 11.75 -0.52 10.09
N VAL A 190 11.77 0.80 9.84
CA VAL A 190 10.73 1.51 9.07
C VAL A 190 10.66 0.99 7.63
N GLN A 191 11.81 0.72 7.01
CA GLN A 191 11.88 0.08 5.70
C GLN A 191 11.28 -1.33 5.68
N ILE A 192 11.63 -2.18 6.66
CA ILE A 192 11.09 -3.54 6.74
C ILE A 192 9.57 -3.49 6.96
N ALA A 193 9.07 -2.59 7.80
CA ALA A 193 7.63 -2.40 7.99
C ALA A 193 6.94 -1.98 6.68
N GLY A 194 7.50 -1.02 5.94
CA GLY A 194 6.98 -0.61 4.64
C GLY A 194 7.00 -1.74 3.62
N LEU A 195 8.07 -2.53 3.59
CA LEU A 195 8.19 -3.70 2.72
C LEU A 195 7.15 -4.77 3.05
N CYS A 196 6.92 -5.03 4.34
CA CYS A 196 6.12 -6.17 4.80
C CYS A 196 4.63 -5.86 5.08
N HIS A 197 4.18 -4.61 4.94
CA HIS A 197 2.83 -4.21 5.33
C HIS A 197 1.70 -4.99 4.63
N ASP A 198 1.96 -5.48 3.41
CA ASP A 198 1.01 -6.13 2.53
C ASP A 198 1.19 -7.66 2.40
N LEU A 199 2.08 -8.27 3.19
CA LEU A 199 2.34 -9.72 3.17
C LEU A 199 1.07 -10.56 3.36
N GLY A 200 0.08 -10.04 4.09
CA GLY A 200 -1.16 -10.71 4.44
C GLY A 200 -2.30 -10.57 3.44
N HIS A 201 -2.09 -9.94 2.28
CA HIS A 201 -3.12 -9.92 1.25
C HIS A 201 -3.39 -11.31 0.67
N GLY A 202 -4.66 -11.62 0.42
CA GLY A 202 -5.11 -12.86 -0.22
C GLY A 202 -5.29 -12.73 -1.73
N PRO A 203 -5.75 -13.80 -2.39
CA PRO A 203 -6.08 -13.79 -3.81
C PRO A 203 -7.00 -12.61 -4.19
N PHE A 204 -6.62 -11.85 -5.22
CA PHE A 204 -7.30 -10.65 -5.69
C PHE A 204 -7.38 -9.52 -4.65
N SER A 205 -6.38 -9.42 -3.77
CA SER A 205 -6.19 -8.32 -2.81
C SER A 205 -7.42 -8.07 -1.92
N HIS A 206 -8.15 -6.97 -2.15
CA HIS A 206 -9.28 -6.56 -1.31
C HIS A 206 -10.55 -7.38 -1.51
N LEU A 207 -10.60 -8.19 -2.57
CA LEU A 207 -11.67 -9.18 -2.73
C LEU A 207 -11.64 -10.17 -1.57
N PHE A 208 -10.45 -10.64 -1.19
CA PHE A 208 -10.32 -11.72 -0.22
C PHE A 208 -10.76 -11.30 1.19
N ASP A 209 -10.27 -10.16 1.69
CA ASP A 209 -10.61 -9.63 3.02
C ASP A 209 -11.95 -8.91 3.06
N GLY A 210 -12.32 -8.22 1.98
CA GLY A 210 -13.54 -7.42 1.92
C GLY A 210 -14.79 -8.17 1.47
N MET A 211 -14.66 -9.31 0.79
CA MET A 211 -15.80 -10.03 0.20
C MET A 211 -15.82 -11.53 0.51
N PHE A 212 -14.72 -12.25 0.31
CA PHE A 212 -14.70 -13.71 0.46
C PHE A 212 -14.71 -14.15 1.92
N ILE A 213 -13.71 -13.76 2.72
CA ILE A 213 -13.60 -14.19 4.13
C ILE A 213 -14.84 -13.79 4.95
N PRO A 214 -15.39 -12.55 4.86
CA PRO A 214 -16.60 -12.19 5.61
C PRO A 214 -17.83 -13.05 5.28
N ARG A 215 -17.88 -13.66 4.08
CA ARG A 215 -18.98 -14.55 3.66
C ARG A 215 -18.69 -16.02 3.99
N ALA A 216 -17.43 -16.45 3.87
CA ALA A 216 -17.02 -17.81 4.15
C ALA A 216 -16.93 -18.10 5.66
N ARG A 217 -16.54 -17.10 6.45
CA ARG A 217 -16.35 -17.18 7.90
C ARG A 217 -16.91 -15.92 8.59
N PRO A 218 -18.25 -15.78 8.67
CA PRO A 218 -18.89 -14.57 9.22
C PRO A 218 -18.60 -14.34 10.70
N ASP A 219 -18.20 -15.37 11.45
CA ASP A 219 -17.95 -15.31 12.89
C ASP A 219 -16.59 -14.70 13.26
N ILE A 220 -15.71 -14.45 12.27
CA ILE A 220 -14.39 -13.87 12.51
C ILE A 220 -14.29 -12.46 11.93
N THR A 221 -13.60 -11.57 12.64
CA THR A 221 -13.14 -10.30 12.06
C THR A 221 -11.70 -10.49 11.61
N TRP A 222 -11.51 -10.53 10.30
CA TRP A 222 -10.20 -10.70 9.69
C TRP A 222 -9.81 -9.44 8.91
N LYS A 223 -8.51 -9.13 8.90
CA LYS A 223 -7.91 -8.01 8.17
C LYS A 223 -6.58 -8.47 7.59
N HIS A 224 -6.23 -8.01 6.41
CA HIS A 224 -4.95 -8.36 5.81
C HIS A 224 -3.77 -7.92 6.70
N GLU A 225 -3.86 -6.80 7.43
CA GLU A 225 -2.77 -6.34 8.31
C GLU A 225 -2.44 -7.34 9.43
N SER A 226 -3.44 -8.03 9.99
CA SER A 226 -3.19 -9.01 11.05
C SER A 226 -2.50 -10.27 10.51
N THR A 227 -2.81 -10.67 9.27
CA THR A 227 -2.07 -11.73 8.59
C THR A 227 -0.71 -11.26 8.09
N SER A 228 -0.51 -9.99 7.72
CA SER A 228 0.81 -9.45 7.38
C SER A 228 1.77 -9.61 8.54
N VAL A 229 1.30 -9.33 9.77
CA VAL A 229 2.07 -9.57 11.00
C VAL A 229 2.40 -11.04 11.21
N LYS A 230 1.42 -11.95 11.07
CA LYS A 230 1.66 -13.41 11.21
C LYS A 230 2.61 -13.94 10.13
N MET A 231 2.45 -13.48 8.90
CA MET A 231 3.27 -13.87 7.77
C MET A 231 4.69 -13.32 7.91
N PHE A 232 4.87 -12.12 8.48
CA PHE A 232 6.19 -11.59 8.80
C PHE A 232 6.90 -12.44 9.87
N ASP A 233 6.22 -12.80 10.96
CA ASP A 233 6.78 -13.70 11.98
C ASP A 233 7.16 -15.07 11.37
N TYR A 234 6.30 -15.63 10.51
CA TYR A 234 6.60 -16.87 9.80
C TYR A 234 7.78 -16.73 8.85
N LEU A 235 7.83 -15.68 8.03
CA LEU A 235 8.93 -15.39 7.10
C LEU A 235 10.27 -15.32 7.84
N VAL A 236 10.35 -14.58 8.96
CA VAL A 236 11.58 -14.43 9.74
C VAL A 236 12.03 -15.77 10.31
N LYS A 237 11.10 -16.56 10.86
CA LYS A 237 11.40 -17.84 11.50
C LYS A 237 11.77 -18.93 10.49
N ASP A 238 10.99 -19.07 9.42
CA ASP A 238 11.12 -20.13 8.41
C ASP A 238 12.41 -20.00 7.59
N ASN A 239 12.90 -18.76 7.44
CA ASN A 239 14.11 -18.45 6.68
C ASN A 239 15.33 -18.13 7.58
N ASP A 240 15.24 -18.40 8.89
CA ASP A 240 16.31 -18.17 9.88
C ASP A 240 16.94 -16.76 9.79
N LEU A 241 16.09 -15.73 9.73
CA LEU A 241 16.56 -14.36 9.51
C LEU A 241 16.97 -13.63 10.79
N GLU A 242 16.62 -14.13 11.98
CA GLU A 242 16.93 -13.48 13.25
C GLU A 242 18.45 -13.22 13.44
N PRO A 243 19.35 -14.21 13.23
CA PRO A 243 20.79 -13.97 13.36
C PRO A 243 21.30 -12.91 12.38
N LEU A 244 20.74 -12.89 11.16
CA LEU A 244 21.10 -11.89 10.17
C LEU A 244 20.59 -10.50 10.56
N MET A 245 19.38 -10.39 11.11
CA MET A 245 18.84 -9.13 11.61
C MET A 245 19.74 -8.57 12.74
N GLU A 246 20.16 -9.42 13.67
CA GLU A 246 21.10 -9.04 14.74
C GLU A 246 22.47 -8.63 14.21
N GLN A 247 23.02 -9.36 13.23
CA GLN A 247 24.27 -9.01 12.55
C GLN A 247 24.20 -7.64 11.85
N GLN A 248 23.01 -7.25 11.39
CA GLN A 248 22.76 -5.95 10.75
C GLN A 248 22.37 -4.85 11.77
N GLY A 249 22.51 -5.12 13.07
CA GLY A 249 22.35 -4.14 14.14
C GLY A 249 20.92 -3.96 14.65
N LEU A 250 19.98 -4.87 14.33
CA LEU A 250 18.67 -4.91 14.99
C LEU A 250 18.80 -5.56 16.37
N VAL A 251 17.89 -5.20 17.29
CA VAL A 251 17.81 -5.77 18.64
C VAL A 251 16.46 -6.45 18.81
N LEU A 252 16.49 -7.76 18.99
CA LEU A 252 15.30 -8.61 19.10
C LEU A 252 14.96 -8.87 20.58
N PRO A 253 13.67 -9.06 20.94
CA PRO A 253 12.47 -9.02 20.08
C PRO A 253 11.94 -7.60 19.83
N GLN A 254 12.60 -6.57 20.39
CA GLN A 254 12.13 -5.19 20.39
C GLN A 254 11.83 -4.65 18.98
N ASP A 255 12.69 -4.94 18.00
CA ASP A 255 12.50 -4.48 16.63
C ASP A 255 11.44 -5.25 15.85
N LEU A 256 11.26 -6.55 16.13
CA LEU A 256 10.15 -7.31 15.56
C LEU A 256 8.82 -6.72 16.02
N ILE A 257 8.71 -6.36 17.31
CA ILE A 257 7.53 -5.68 17.84
C ILE A 257 7.31 -4.34 17.14
N PHE A 258 8.35 -3.53 16.99
CA PHE A 258 8.24 -2.22 16.31
C PHE A 258 7.81 -2.33 14.85
N ILE A 259 8.33 -3.31 14.11
CA ILE A 259 7.93 -3.56 12.72
C ILE A 259 6.45 -3.95 12.66
N LYS A 260 6.02 -4.92 13.49
CA LYS A 260 4.63 -5.38 13.55
C LYS A 260 3.65 -4.27 13.94
N GLU A 261 4.03 -3.43 14.91
CA GLU A 261 3.20 -2.30 15.35
C GLU A 261 3.03 -1.23 14.27
N GLN A 262 4.02 -1.02 13.40
CA GLN A 262 3.88 -0.10 12.26
C GLN A 262 2.93 -0.63 11.18
N ILE A 263 2.74 -1.95 11.09
CA ILE A 263 1.84 -2.59 10.13
C ILE A 263 0.40 -2.61 10.67
N ALA A 264 0.20 -3.18 11.85
CA ALA A 264 -1.13 -3.44 12.40
C ALA A 264 -1.64 -2.37 13.39
N GLY A 265 -0.76 -1.49 13.89
CA GLY A 265 -1.03 -0.65 15.06
C GLY A 265 -0.65 -1.36 16.36
N PRO A 266 -1.10 -0.86 17.53
CA PRO A 266 -0.80 -1.47 18.83
C PRO A 266 -1.22 -2.94 18.85
N LEU A 267 -0.30 -3.84 19.24
CA LEU A 267 -0.53 -5.29 19.19
C LEU A 267 -1.38 -5.82 20.36
N ASN A 268 -1.57 -5.02 21.40
CA ASN A 268 -2.40 -5.36 22.55
C ASN A 268 -3.58 -4.39 22.62
N ASP A 269 -4.81 -4.90 22.63
CA ASP A 269 -6.05 -4.10 22.72
C ASP A 269 -6.23 -3.39 24.08
N VAL A 270 -5.46 -3.81 25.09
CA VAL A 270 -5.53 -3.27 26.44
C VAL A 270 -4.19 -2.63 26.78
N SER A 271 -4.09 -1.32 26.59
CA SER A 271 -3.16 -0.53 27.40
C SER A 271 -3.55 -0.78 28.86
N PRO A 272 -2.68 -1.35 29.71
CA PRO A 272 -2.97 -1.51 31.14
C PRO A 272 -3.48 -0.19 31.69
N GLN A 273 -4.54 -0.19 32.51
CA GLN A 273 -5.13 1.05 33.04
C GLN A 273 -4.02 1.98 33.55
N GLY A 274 -3.85 3.14 32.89
CA GLY A 274 -2.86 4.16 33.25
C GLY A 274 -1.71 4.39 32.25
N GLN A 275 -1.48 3.54 31.24
CA GLN A 275 -0.42 3.78 30.26
C GLN A 275 -0.91 4.65 29.08
N LYS A 276 -0.39 5.90 28.98
CA LYS A 276 -0.78 6.90 27.94
C LYS A 276 -0.27 6.58 26.53
N TRP A 277 0.80 5.78 26.43
CA TRP A 277 1.46 5.37 25.19
C TRP A 277 1.18 3.89 24.88
N PRO A 278 0.52 3.55 23.76
CA PRO A 278 0.03 2.19 23.51
C PRO A 278 1.07 1.27 22.84
N TYR A 279 2.22 1.80 22.42
CA TYR A 279 3.23 1.05 21.69
C TYR A 279 4.38 0.63 22.59
N LYS A 280 4.94 -0.55 22.30
CA LYS A 280 6.07 -1.13 23.02
C LYS A 280 7.35 -1.07 22.21
N GLY A 281 7.28 -1.12 20.88
CA GLY A 281 8.43 -1.21 19.98
C GLY A 281 9.35 0.02 20.00
N ARG A 282 8.80 1.21 20.25
CA ARG A 282 9.55 2.44 20.45
C ARG A 282 8.87 3.35 21.51
N PRO A 283 9.65 4.17 22.22
CA PRO A 283 9.13 5.15 23.18
C PRO A 283 8.36 6.30 22.51
N GLU A 284 7.61 7.08 23.30
CA GLU A 284 6.73 8.16 22.84
C GLU A 284 7.49 9.31 22.14
N ASP A 285 8.76 9.55 22.48
CA ASP A 285 9.60 10.55 21.81
C ASP A 285 9.95 10.18 20.35
N LYS A 286 9.66 8.93 19.95
CA LYS A 286 9.78 8.39 18.59
C LYS A 286 8.42 8.15 17.92
N SER A 287 7.34 8.71 18.48
CA SER A 287 5.95 8.53 18.01
C SER A 287 5.76 8.80 16.51
N PHE A 288 6.43 9.82 15.97
CA PHE A 288 6.39 10.17 14.54
C PHE A 288 6.79 9.03 13.59
N LEU A 289 7.58 8.03 14.03
CA LEU A 289 7.95 6.90 13.16
C LEU A 289 6.74 6.02 12.80
N TYR A 290 5.76 5.92 13.69
CA TYR A 290 4.52 5.17 13.45
C TYR A 290 3.58 5.87 12.46
N GLU A 291 3.87 7.11 12.06
CA GLU A 291 3.10 7.86 11.08
C GLU A 291 3.58 7.64 9.63
N ILE A 292 4.64 6.85 9.42
CA ILE A 292 5.30 6.70 8.11
C ILE A 292 4.61 5.65 7.25
N VAL A 293 4.48 4.41 7.76
CA VAL A 293 4.02 3.25 6.98
C VAL A 293 2.50 3.15 6.91
N ALA A 294 1.84 3.17 8.08
CA ALA A 294 0.38 3.09 8.17
C ALA A 294 -0.16 4.13 9.16
N ASN A 295 -0.49 5.32 8.66
CA ASN A 295 -0.86 6.44 9.51
C ASN A 295 -2.34 6.39 9.89
N LYS A 296 -2.65 5.78 11.03
CA LYS A 296 -4.04 5.65 11.52
C LYS A 296 -4.64 6.98 12.02
N ARG A 297 -3.85 8.07 12.17
CA ARG A 297 -4.33 9.38 12.66
C ARG A 297 -5.07 10.16 11.58
N ASN A 298 -4.48 10.25 10.39
CA ASN A 298 -5.02 11.08 9.30
C ASN A 298 -4.96 10.41 7.91
N GLY A 299 -4.40 9.20 7.81
CA GLY A 299 -4.32 8.47 6.55
C GLY A 299 -3.36 9.10 5.54
N ILE A 300 -2.32 9.81 5.99
CA ILE A 300 -1.22 10.28 5.14
C ILE A 300 0.02 9.44 5.45
N ASP A 301 0.32 8.51 4.56
CA ASP A 301 1.40 7.53 4.71
C ASP A 301 2.00 7.14 3.35
N VAL A 302 3.17 6.51 3.39
CA VAL A 302 3.95 6.16 2.19
C VAL A 302 3.32 5.03 1.37
N ASP A 303 2.48 4.19 1.97
CA ASP A 303 1.62 3.22 1.28
C ASP A 303 0.76 3.93 0.21
N LYS A 304 0.00 4.96 0.62
CA LYS A 304 -0.82 5.78 -0.29
C LYS A 304 -0.02 6.45 -1.38
N TRP A 305 1.18 6.90 -1.05
CA TRP A 305 2.01 7.61 -2.02
C TRP A 305 2.46 6.70 -3.16
N ASP A 306 2.86 5.46 -2.83
CA ASP A 306 3.20 4.47 -3.84
C ASP A 306 1.97 4.10 -4.66
N TYR A 307 0.88 3.62 -4.03
CA TYR A 307 -0.22 3.08 -4.80
C TYR A 307 -0.96 4.17 -5.59
N PHE A 308 -1.02 5.42 -5.12
CA PHE A 308 -1.57 6.50 -5.96
C PHE A 308 -0.75 6.68 -7.23
N ALA A 309 0.59 6.74 -7.13
CA ALA A 309 1.45 6.91 -8.28
C ALA A 309 1.41 5.69 -9.20
N ARG A 310 1.49 4.49 -8.63
CA ARG A 310 1.53 3.21 -9.34
C ARG A 310 0.20 2.88 -10.00
N ASP A 311 -0.91 3.03 -9.31
CA ASP A 311 -2.23 2.76 -9.88
C ASP A 311 -2.56 3.79 -10.96
N CYS A 312 -2.25 5.07 -10.75
CA CYS A 312 -2.38 6.09 -11.79
C CYS A 312 -1.62 5.72 -13.06
N TYR A 313 -0.35 5.32 -12.92
CA TYR A 313 0.48 4.88 -14.04
C TYR A 313 -0.15 3.71 -14.82
N HIS A 314 -0.56 2.65 -14.12
CA HIS A 314 -1.11 1.44 -14.76
C HIS A 314 -2.55 1.61 -15.28
N LEU A 315 -3.33 2.51 -14.68
CA LEU A 315 -4.70 2.83 -15.11
C LEU A 315 -4.75 3.89 -16.22
N GLY A 316 -3.63 4.56 -16.54
CA GLY A 316 -3.62 5.69 -17.47
C GLY A 316 -4.35 6.93 -16.91
N ILE A 317 -4.27 7.13 -15.59
CA ILE A 317 -4.84 8.28 -14.89
C ILE A 317 -3.68 9.18 -14.44
N GLN A 318 -3.85 10.50 -14.47
CA GLN A 318 -2.85 11.41 -13.96
C GLN A 318 -2.90 11.47 -12.43
N ASN A 319 -1.75 11.28 -11.77
CA ASN A 319 -1.58 11.55 -10.34
C ASN A 319 -1.24 13.03 -10.15
N ASN A 320 -2.04 13.74 -9.35
CA ASN A 320 -1.82 15.17 -9.06
C ASN A 320 -1.00 15.39 -7.77
N PHE A 321 -0.80 14.36 -6.96
CA PHE A 321 -0.06 14.47 -5.71
C PHE A 321 1.45 14.28 -5.91
N ASP A 322 2.24 15.28 -5.51
CA ASP A 322 3.71 15.19 -5.51
C ASP A 322 4.23 14.83 -4.11
N TYR A 323 4.49 13.54 -3.90
CA TYR A 323 5.09 13.02 -2.67
C TYR A 323 6.53 13.47 -2.49
N ARG A 324 7.31 13.68 -3.56
CA ARG A 324 8.71 14.13 -3.46
C ARG A 324 8.76 15.54 -2.89
N ARG A 325 7.83 16.39 -3.31
CA ARG A 325 7.64 17.72 -2.71
C ARG A 325 7.19 17.63 -1.26
N PHE A 326 6.26 16.74 -0.92
CA PHE A 326 5.83 16.53 0.47
C PHE A 326 7.03 16.15 1.37
N ILE A 327 7.82 15.14 0.98
CA ILE A 327 9.01 14.70 1.73
C ILE A 327 9.98 15.87 1.96
N LYS A 328 10.19 16.74 0.96
CA LYS A 328 11.07 17.91 1.11
C LYS A 328 10.61 18.89 2.19
N PHE A 329 9.31 19.01 2.41
CA PHE A 329 8.69 19.92 3.38
C PHE A 329 8.28 19.23 4.68
N ALA A 330 8.44 17.92 4.82
CA ALA A 330 8.14 17.20 6.05
C ALA A 330 9.13 17.59 7.17
N ARG A 331 8.59 17.79 8.37
CA ARG A 331 9.33 18.01 9.63
C ARG A 331 8.59 17.32 10.77
N VAL A 332 9.26 17.13 11.89
CA VAL A 332 8.64 16.68 13.15
C VAL A 332 8.54 17.89 14.08
N CYS A 333 7.33 18.12 14.60
CA CYS A 333 7.05 19.16 15.57
C CYS A 333 6.39 18.56 16.82
N GLU A 334 6.47 19.26 17.94
CA GLU A 334 5.79 18.86 19.17
C GLU A 334 4.34 19.37 19.17
N VAL A 335 3.41 18.48 19.50
CA VAL A 335 1.96 18.68 19.52
C VAL A 335 1.41 17.98 20.75
N ASP A 336 0.90 18.74 21.72
CA ASP A 336 0.31 18.19 22.95
C ASP A 336 1.24 17.19 23.69
N GLY A 337 2.55 17.46 23.67
CA GLY A 337 3.61 16.64 24.27
C GLY A 337 4.06 15.43 23.45
N LYS A 338 3.57 15.28 22.21
CA LYS A 338 3.93 14.21 21.27
C LYS A 338 4.64 14.77 20.06
N LYS A 339 5.54 13.98 19.46
CA LYS A 339 6.23 14.35 18.23
C LYS A 339 5.46 13.81 17.03
N GLU A 340 4.97 14.70 16.16
CA GLU A 340 4.15 14.35 15.01
C GLU A 340 4.79 14.82 13.70
N ILE A 341 4.57 14.10 12.61
CA ILE A 341 4.96 14.56 11.28
C ILE A 341 4.04 15.73 10.89
N CYS A 342 4.67 16.86 10.60
CA CYS A 342 4.07 18.10 10.15
C CYS A 342 4.58 18.47 8.75
N THR A 343 3.76 19.15 7.98
CA THR A 343 4.17 19.69 6.67
C THR A 343 4.10 21.21 6.63
N ARG A 344 4.72 21.83 5.65
CA ARG A 344 4.71 23.29 5.56
C ARG A 344 3.31 23.80 5.22
N ASP A 345 2.87 24.87 5.88
CA ASP A 345 1.56 25.53 5.71
C ASP A 345 1.07 25.66 4.25
N LYS A 346 1.94 26.12 3.35
CA LYS A 346 1.63 26.29 1.92
C LYS A 346 1.37 24.99 1.16
N GLU A 347 1.66 23.83 1.74
CA GLU A 347 1.48 22.51 1.12
C GLU A 347 0.06 21.95 1.36
N VAL A 348 -0.81 22.70 2.04
CA VAL A 348 -2.21 22.30 2.25
C VAL A 348 -2.96 22.01 0.94
N GLY A 349 -2.65 22.74 -0.15
CA GLY A 349 -3.19 22.47 -1.49
C GLY A 349 -2.79 21.09 -2.02
N ASN A 350 -1.51 20.74 -1.94
CA ASN A 350 -0.98 19.43 -2.35
C ASN A 350 -1.66 18.28 -1.58
N LEU A 351 -2.00 18.49 -0.31
CA LEU A 351 -2.76 17.50 0.47
C LEU A 351 -4.22 17.36 0.01
N TYR A 352 -4.89 18.46 -0.35
CA TYR A 352 -6.21 18.37 -0.97
C TYR A 352 -6.15 17.64 -2.32
N ASP A 353 -5.10 17.86 -3.11
CA ASP A 353 -4.87 17.13 -4.37
C ASP A 353 -4.64 15.63 -4.13
N MET A 354 -3.99 15.26 -3.03
CA MET A 354 -3.85 13.87 -2.59
C MET A 354 -5.20 13.20 -2.36
N PHE A 355 -6.07 13.80 -1.53
CA PHE A 355 -7.38 13.23 -1.24
C PHE A 355 -8.33 13.29 -2.45
N HIS A 356 -8.18 14.29 -3.32
CA HIS A 356 -8.89 14.34 -4.59
C HIS A 356 -8.46 13.20 -5.52
N THR A 357 -7.16 12.91 -5.61
CA THR A 357 -6.62 11.77 -6.37
C THR A 357 -7.16 10.46 -5.83
N ARG A 358 -7.18 10.27 -4.50
CA ARG A 358 -7.84 9.12 -3.85
C ARG A 358 -9.28 8.96 -4.31
N ASN A 359 -10.09 10.00 -4.18
CA ASN A 359 -11.49 9.96 -4.60
C ASN A 359 -11.65 9.67 -6.11
N CYS A 360 -10.76 10.20 -6.96
CA CYS A 360 -10.74 9.89 -8.39
C CYS A 360 -10.47 8.41 -8.67
N LEU A 361 -9.47 7.82 -8.02
CA LEU A 361 -9.13 6.40 -8.16
C LEU A 361 -10.27 5.50 -7.67
N HIS A 362 -10.86 5.82 -6.51
CA HIS A 362 -12.03 5.11 -6.00
C HIS A 362 -13.21 5.14 -6.98
N ARG A 363 -13.57 6.31 -7.51
CA ARG A 363 -14.72 6.46 -8.42
C ARG A 363 -14.49 5.81 -9.77
N ARG A 364 -13.31 5.96 -10.36
CA ARG A 364 -13.02 5.54 -11.74
C ARG A 364 -12.60 4.08 -11.84
N ALA A 365 -11.86 3.57 -10.84
CA ALA A 365 -11.26 2.25 -10.89
C ALA A 365 -11.74 1.34 -9.76
N TYR A 366 -11.44 1.65 -8.50
CA TYR A 366 -11.63 0.69 -7.40
C TYR A 366 -13.10 0.33 -7.15
N GLN A 367 -14.02 1.26 -7.41
CA GLN A 367 -15.47 1.03 -7.29
C GLN A 367 -16.16 0.94 -8.65
N HIS A 368 -15.39 0.60 -9.69
CA HIS A 368 -15.91 0.46 -11.04
C HIS A 368 -16.94 -0.68 -11.11
N ARG A 369 -18.13 -0.37 -11.61
CA ARG A 369 -19.28 -1.31 -11.64
C ARG A 369 -18.98 -2.68 -12.24
N VAL A 370 -18.15 -2.73 -13.28
CA VAL A 370 -17.79 -4.02 -13.92
C VAL A 370 -16.71 -4.74 -13.12
N GLY A 371 -15.80 -4.01 -12.46
CA GLY A 371 -14.77 -4.63 -11.62
C GLY A 371 -15.43 -5.28 -10.40
N ASN A 372 -16.25 -4.51 -9.69
CA ASN A 372 -16.96 -4.98 -8.51
C ASN A 372 -17.87 -6.21 -8.77
N ILE A 373 -18.53 -6.28 -9.93
CA ILE A 373 -19.38 -7.45 -10.24
C ILE A 373 -18.54 -8.67 -10.62
N ILE A 374 -17.40 -8.48 -11.27
CA ILE A 374 -16.44 -9.57 -11.52
C ILE A 374 -15.93 -10.12 -10.19
N GLU A 375 -15.54 -9.26 -9.25
CA GLU A 375 -15.08 -9.68 -7.91
C GLU A 375 -16.19 -10.37 -7.12
N THR A 376 -17.44 -9.93 -7.28
CA THR A 376 -18.61 -10.62 -6.71
C THR A 376 -18.76 -12.03 -7.30
N MET A 377 -18.61 -12.20 -8.62
CA MET A 377 -18.68 -13.50 -9.27
C MET A 377 -17.50 -14.41 -8.88
N ILE A 378 -16.27 -13.88 -8.77
CA ILE A 378 -15.11 -14.62 -8.27
C ILE A 378 -15.37 -15.08 -6.83
N THR A 379 -15.92 -14.21 -5.99
CA THR A 379 -16.28 -14.56 -4.61
C THR A 379 -17.31 -15.69 -4.56
N GLU A 380 -18.36 -15.65 -5.39
CA GLU A 380 -19.35 -16.74 -5.49
C GLU A 380 -18.71 -18.06 -5.94
N ALA A 381 -17.78 -18.01 -6.90
CA ALA A 381 -17.04 -19.19 -7.32
C ALA A 381 -16.15 -19.75 -6.21
N PHE A 382 -15.43 -18.89 -5.47
CA PHE A 382 -14.57 -19.32 -4.37
C PHE A 382 -15.38 -19.93 -3.23
N LEU A 383 -16.54 -19.36 -2.87
CA LEU A 383 -17.42 -19.95 -1.85
C LEU A 383 -17.89 -21.36 -2.24
N LYS A 384 -18.17 -21.58 -3.52
CA LYS A 384 -18.55 -22.92 -4.04
C LYS A 384 -17.36 -23.88 -4.14
N ALA A 385 -16.15 -23.36 -4.34
CA ALA A 385 -14.94 -24.16 -4.43
C ALA A 385 -14.32 -24.48 -3.06
N ASP A 386 -14.57 -23.65 -2.04
CA ASP A 386 -13.93 -23.71 -0.73
C ASP A 386 -13.91 -25.12 -0.11
N PRO A 387 -15.01 -25.89 -0.08
CA PRO A 387 -15.01 -27.23 0.54
C PRO A 387 -14.18 -28.28 -0.21
N HIS A 388 -13.76 -27.97 -1.44
CA HIS A 388 -13.16 -28.93 -2.39
C HIS A 388 -11.72 -28.60 -2.74
N ILE A 389 -11.25 -27.40 -2.40
CA ILE A 389 -9.84 -27.03 -2.55
C ILE A 389 -9.10 -27.46 -1.29
N GLN A 390 -7.97 -28.14 -1.50
CA GLN A 390 -7.09 -28.62 -0.46
C GLN A 390 -5.73 -27.96 -0.62
N ILE A 391 -5.27 -27.29 0.43
CA ILE A 391 -3.99 -26.61 0.51
C ILE A 391 -3.24 -27.23 1.68
N GLU A 392 -2.12 -27.87 1.39
CA GLU A 392 -1.26 -28.43 2.43
C GLU A 392 -0.54 -27.30 3.16
N GLY A 393 -0.64 -27.26 4.48
CA GLY A 393 0.07 -26.36 5.38
C GLY A 393 1.00 -27.12 6.32
N SER A 394 1.27 -26.52 7.48
CA SER A 394 2.22 -27.10 8.44
C SER A 394 1.78 -28.46 8.99
N ASP A 395 2.78 -29.31 9.25
CA ASP A 395 2.63 -30.71 9.68
C ASP A 395 1.82 -31.59 8.70
N GLY A 396 1.74 -31.21 7.42
CA GLY A 396 0.93 -31.92 6.42
C GLY A 396 -0.58 -31.75 6.61
N LYS A 397 -1.01 -30.79 7.46
CA LYS A 397 -2.44 -30.50 7.65
C LYS A 397 -3.02 -29.88 6.39
N THR A 398 -4.26 -30.22 6.07
CA THR A 398 -4.95 -29.70 4.90
C THR A 398 -5.91 -28.58 5.29
N PHE A 399 -5.85 -27.48 4.54
CA PHE A 399 -6.67 -26.28 4.70
C PHE A 399 -7.50 -26.04 3.43
N THR A 400 -8.61 -25.32 3.59
CA THR A 400 -9.44 -24.82 2.50
C THR A 400 -9.03 -23.40 2.12
N LEU A 401 -9.71 -22.77 1.15
CA LEU A 401 -9.46 -21.36 0.83
C LEU A 401 -9.72 -20.47 2.06
N SER A 402 -10.79 -20.74 2.81
CA SER A 402 -11.24 -19.94 3.95
C SER A 402 -10.48 -20.21 5.24
N THR A 403 -9.87 -21.39 5.41
CA THR A 403 -9.09 -21.74 6.61
C THR A 403 -7.59 -21.58 6.43
N ALA A 404 -7.08 -21.40 5.20
CA ALA A 404 -5.65 -21.14 4.98
C ALA A 404 -5.13 -19.88 5.70
N ILE A 405 -5.99 -18.91 6.05
CA ILE A 405 -5.59 -17.74 6.86
C ILE A 405 -5.13 -18.09 8.28
N ASP A 406 -5.43 -19.30 8.75
CA ASP A 406 -5.07 -19.78 10.09
C ASP A 406 -3.67 -20.40 10.13
N ASP A 407 -3.07 -20.71 8.97
CA ASP A 407 -1.78 -21.37 8.84
C ASP A 407 -0.90 -20.64 7.80
N PRO A 408 0.22 -20.03 8.22
CA PRO A 408 1.01 -19.18 7.32
C PRO A 408 1.71 -19.97 6.22
N GLU A 409 1.99 -21.27 6.41
CA GLU A 409 2.56 -22.12 5.35
C GLU A 409 1.52 -22.40 4.25
N ALA A 410 0.30 -22.79 4.61
CA ALA A 410 -0.81 -22.93 3.67
C ALA A 410 -1.09 -21.58 2.98
N TYR A 411 -1.13 -20.49 3.74
CA TYR A 411 -1.39 -19.15 3.21
C TYR A 411 -0.31 -18.70 2.21
N THR A 412 0.94 -19.12 2.41
CA THR A 412 2.06 -18.86 1.49
C THR A 412 1.77 -19.41 0.09
N LYS A 413 1.04 -20.52 0.00
CA LYS A 413 0.67 -21.20 -1.26
C LYS A 413 -0.60 -20.62 -1.90
N LEU A 414 -1.42 -19.87 -1.14
CA LEU A 414 -2.70 -19.33 -1.61
C LEU A 414 -2.51 -17.99 -2.36
N THR A 415 -2.67 -17.98 -3.68
CA THR A 415 -2.50 -16.79 -4.56
C THR A 415 -3.61 -16.70 -5.61
N ASP A 416 -3.55 -15.73 -6.54
CA ASP A 416 -4.52 -15.60 -7.64
C ASP A 416 -4.60 -16.85 -8.52
N GLN A 417 -3.57 -17.72 -8.48
CA GLN A 417 -3.54 -18.99 -9.20
C GLN A 417 -4.74 -19.90 -8.88
N VAL A 418 -5.38 -19.73 -7.72
CA VAL A 418 -6.62 -20.44 -7.37
C VAL A 418 -7.73 -20.25 -8.41
N PHE A 419 -7.77 -19.10 -9.09
CA PHE A 419 -8.72 -18.85 -10.18
C PHE A 419 -8.54 -19.87 -11.31
N GLU A 420 -7.30 -20.03 -11.79
CA GLU A 420 -6.95 -20.97 -12.85
C GLU A 420 -7.05 -22.42 -12.39
N GLN A 421 -6.71 -22.70 -11.13
CA GLN A 421 -6.87 -24.02 -10.53
C GLN A 421 -8.33 -24.49 -10.59
N ILE A 422 -9.28 -23.63 -10.21
CA ILE A 422 -10.72 -23.93 -10.28
C ILE A 422 -11.17 -24.01 -11.74
N LEU A 423 -10.75 -23.06 -12.58
CA LEU A 423 -11.18 -22.96 -13.98
C LEU A 423 -10.79 -24.20 -14.80
N ASN A 424 -9.59 -24.74 -14.55
CA ASN A 424 -9.00 -25.84 -15.31
C ASN A 424 -9.15 -27.21 -14.62
N SER A 425 -9.74 -27.27 -13.43
CA SER A 425 -9.94 -28.55 -12.72
C SER A 425 -10.92 -29.46 -13.45
N SER A 426 -10.62 -30.76 -13.47
CA SER A 426 -11.52 -31.84 -13.91
C SER A 426 -12.42 -32.37 -12.78
N ASN A 427 -12.25 -31.90 -11.53
CA ASN A 427 -13.06 -32.37 -10.40
C ASN A 427 -14.56 -32.03 -10.64
N PRO A 428 -15.46 -33.03 -10.61
CA PRO A 428 -16.90 -32.81 -10.75
C PRO A 428 -17.49 -31.89 -9.67
N GLN A 429 -16.93 -31.91 -8.45
CA GLN A 429 -17.38 -31.07 -7.33
C GLN A 429 -17.16 -29.57 -7.59
N LEU A 430 -16.19 -29.21 -8.44
CA LEU A 430 -15.90 -27.82 -8.80
C LEU A 430 -16.71 -27.32 -10.00
N THR A 431 -17.68 -28.09 -10.51
CA THR A 431 -18.40 -27.77 -11.75
C THR A 431 -19.13 -26.43 -11.69
N GLU A 432 -19.82 -26.13 -10.59
CA GLU A 432 -20.55 -24.86 -10.46
C GLU A 432 -19.60 -23.66 -10.36
N ALA A 433 -18.55 -23.76 -9.53
CA ALA A 433 -17.53 -22.74 -9.40
C ALA A 433 -16.84 -22.47 -10.75
N ARG A 434 -16.44 -23.54 -11.44
CA ARG A 434 -15.84 -23.50 -12.77
C ARG A 434 -16.76 -22.84 -13.80
N GLN A 435 -18.07 -23.11 -13.75
CA GLN A 435 -19.02 -22.47 -14.66
C GLN A 435 -19.14 -20.96 -14.42
N ILE A 436 -19.09 -20.50 -13.17
CA ILE A 436 -19.08 -19.06 -12.85
C ILE A 436 -17.81 -18.40 -13.40
N LEU A 437 -16.63 -19.01 -13.18
CA LEU A 437 -15.38 -18.46 -13.71
C LEU A 437 -15.35 -18.46 -15.24
N ARG A 438 -15.87 -19.52 -15.90
CA ARG A 438 -16.06 -19.55 -17.36
C ARG A 438 -16.94 -18.40 -17.83
N ASN A 439 -18.01 -18.08 -17.12
CA ASN A 439 -18.87 -16.96 -17.47
C ASN A 439 -18.10 -15.62 -17.41
N ILE A 440 -17.17 -15.45 -16.46
CA ILE A 440 -16.27 -14.28 -16.42
C ILE A 440 -15.39 -14.22 -17.67
N VAL A 441 -14.74 -15.34 -18.03
CA VAL A 441 -13.87 -15.45 -19.21
C VAL A 441 -14.63 -15.17 -20.51
N TYR A 442 -15.83 -15.73 -20.67
CA TYR A 442 -16.71 -15.48 -21.82
C TYR A 442 -17.46 -14.14 -21.75
N ARG A 443 -17.16 -13.29 -20.76
CA ARG A 443 -17.81 -11.99 -20.53
C ARG A 443 -19.33 -12.03 -20.34
N ARG A 444 -19.84 -13.18 -19.91
CA ARG A 444 -21.24 -13.42 -19.51
C ARG A 444 -21.45 -13.00 -18.05
N LEU A 445 -21.26 -11.71 -17.79
CA LEU A 445 -21.33 -11.12 -16.45
C LEU A 445 -22.78 -10.82 -16.04
N TYR A 446 -23.04 -10.81 -14.73
CA TYR A 446 -24.27 -10.24 -14.18
C TYR A 446 -24.42 -8.76 -14.60
N LYS A 447 -25.66 -8.32 -14.84
CA LYS A 447 -25.92 -7.01 -15.46
C LYS A 447 -26.23 -5.95 -14.41
N CYS A 448 -25.49 -4.85 -14.45
CA CYS A 448 -25.76 -3.67 -13.64
C CYS A 448 -27.05 -3.00 -14.13
N LEU A 449 -28.06 -2.89 -13.26
CA LEU A 449 -29.33 -2.23 -13.56
C LEU A 449 -29.23 -0.71 -13.39
N GLY A 450 -28.41 -0.26 -12.45
CA GLY A 450 -28.14 1.15 -12.21
C GLY A 450 -27.60 1.42 -10.81
N GLN A 451 -27.57 2.70 -10.45
CA GLN A 451 -27.07 3.20 -9.18
C GLN A 451 -28.05 4.23 -8.61
N THR A 452 -28.19 4.24 -7.29
CA THR A 452 -29.01 5.19 -6.52
C THR A 452 -28.29 5.58 -5.22
N GLN A 453 -28.84 6.54 -4.49
CA GLN A 453 -28.38 6.99 -3.18
C GLN A 453 -29.58 7.09 -2.24
N ALA A 454 -29.40 6.62 -1.01
CA ALA A 454 -30.38 6.78 0.05
C ALA A 454 -30.20 8.12 0.75
N GLY A 455 -31.29 8.73 1.23
CA GLY A 455 -31.23 9.97 2.01
C GLY A 455 -30.56 9.80 3.38
N LYS A 456 -30.44 8.56 3.87
CA LYS A 456 -29.66 8.18 5.07
C LYS A 456 -28.79 6.97 4.75
N PRO A 457 -27.58 6.86 5.33
CA PRO A 457 -26.73 5.69 5.15
C PRO A 457 -27.46 4.40 5.56
N MET A 458 -27.33 3.36 4.74
CA MET A 458 -27.89 2.03 4.97
C MET A 458 -26.80 0.97 4.91
N ASN A 459 -26.97 -0.13 5.64
CA ASN A 459 -26.15 -1.33 5.48
C ASN A 459 -26.77 -2.31 4.48
N LEU A 460 -26.02 -3.36 4.13
CA LEU A 460 -26.46 -4.33 3.12
C LEU A 460 -27.70 -5.12 3.56
N THR A 461 -27.80 -5.52 4.83
CA THR A 461 -28.96 -6.22 5.40
C THR A 461 -30.22 -5.38 5.27
N GLN A 462 -30.14 -4.11 5.65
CA GLN A 462 -31.24 -3.15 5.49
C GLN A 462 -31.67 -2.98 4.03
N VAL A 463 -30.74 -3.08 3.08
CA VAL A 463 -31.07 -3.05 1.65
C VAL A 463 -31.82 -4.32 1.23
N TYR A 464 -31.38 -5.50 1.69
CA TYR A 464 -32.03 -6.78 1.36
C TYR A 464 -33.41 -6.94 2.02
N ASP A 465 -33.54 -6.63 3.31
CA ASP A 465 -34.81 -6.68 4.06
C ASP A 465 -35.89 -5.81 3.41
N HIS A 466 -35.46 -4.82 2.65
CA HIS A 466 -36.30 -3.76 2.09
C HIS A 466 -36.34 -3.82 0.56
N GLY A 467 -35.70 -4.83 -0.04
CA GLY A 467 -35.56 -5.03 -1.46
C GLY A 467 -36.86 -5.45 -2.17
N PRO A 468 -36.88 -5.46 -3.51
CA PRO A 468 -37.98 -6.02 -4.29
C PRO A 468 -38.20 -7.51 -3.94
N ILE A 469 -39.46 -7.93 -3.93
CA ILE A 469 -39.96 -9.22 -3.38
C ILE A 469 -39.30 -10.45 -4.03
N GLU A 470 -38.80 -10.36 -5.28
CA GLU A 470 -38.03 -11.43 -5.92
C GLU A 470 -36.52 -11.32 -5.63
N VAL A 471 -36.15 -11.50 -4.35
CA VAL A 471 -34.76 -11.36 -3.86
C VAL A 471 -33.76 -12.30 -4.56
N VAL A 472 -34.22 -13.39 -5.17
CA VAL A 472 -33.36 -14.41 -5.82
C VAL A 472 -32.66 -13.90 -7.08
N LEU A 473 -33.16 -12.84 -7.72
CA LEU A 473 -32.62 -12.30 -8.97
C LEU A 473 -31.65 -11.13 -8.80
N PHE A 474 -31.76 -10.40 -7.70
CA PHE A 474 -31.03 -9.15 -7.49
C PHE A 474 -29.79 -9.34 -6.61
N LEU A 475 -28.72 -8.65 -6.97
CA LEU A 475 -27.54 -8.47 -6.14
C LEU A 475 -27.40 -7.00 -5.79
N PHE A 476 -27.32 -6.70 -4.50
CA PHE A 476 -27.10 -5.35 -4.00
C PHE A 476 -25.64 -5.16 -3.59
N GLN A 477 -25.13 -3.97 -3.87
CA GLN A 477 -23.82 -3.54 -3.41
C GLN A 477 -23.93 -2.15 -2.82
N VAL A 478 -23.54 -2.03 -1.55
CA VAL A 478 -23.43 -0.76 -0.84
C VAL A 478 -21.96 -0.33 -0.86
N ILE A 479 -21.70 0.84 -1.44
CA ILE A 479 -20.35 1.39 -1.63
C ILE A 479 -20.26 2.68 -0.82
N VAL A 480 -19.30 2.75 0.08
CA VAL A 480 -18.98 3.99 0.82
C VAL A 480 -17.71 4.58 0.22
N MET A 481 -17.79 5.83 -0.22
CA MET A 481 -16.63 6.59 -0.68
C MET A 481 -16.40 7.73 0.29
N ASP A 482 -15.14 7.95 0.67
CA ASP A 482 -14.78 9.02 1.60
C ASP A 482 -13.44 9.66 1.24
N TYR A 483 -13.00 10.63 2.03
CA TYR A 483 -11.65 11.22 1.96
C TYR A 483 -10.68 10.52 2.94
N GLY A 484 -10.90 9.24 3.25
CA GLY A 484 -10.02 8.43 4.11
C GLY A 484 -10.32 8.52 5.60
N MET A 485 -11.29 9.35 6.02
CA MET A 485 -11.70 9.51 7.41
C MET A 485 -13.21 9.57 7.60
N LYS A 486 -13.97 8.74 6.86
CA LYS A 486 -15.45 8.76 6.87
C LYS A 486 -15.95 10.19 6.59
N GLU A 487 -16.93 10.67 7.36
CA GLU A 487 -17.51 12.02 7.22
C GLU A 487 -16.54 13.17 7.58
N LYS A 488 -15.39 12.89 8.18
CA LYS A 488 -14.46 13.92 8.66
C LYS A 488 -13.53 14.38 7.53
N ASN A 489 -13.26 15.69 7.49
CA ASN A 489 -12.17 16.24 6.68
C ASN A 489 -10.81 15.79 7.24
N PRO A 490 -10.03 14.98 6.53
CA PRO A 490 -8.74 14.48 7.03
C PRO A 490 -7.73 15.60 7.29
N ILE A 491 -7.82 16.72 6.58
CA ILE A 491 -6.93 17.89 6.74
C ILE A 491 -7.04 18.50 8.14
N ASN A 492 -8.19 18.36 8.81
CA ASN A 492 -8.36 18.86 10.19
C ASN A 492 -7.49 18.07 11.20
N SER A 493 -7.10 16.84 10.85
CA SER A 493 -6.21 15.98 11.65
C SER A 493 -4.74 16.10 11.23
N VAL A 494 -4.42 17.01 10.29
CA VAL A 494 -3.05 17.29 9.85
C VAL A 494 -2.50 18.48 10.62
N ARG A 495 -1.21 18.40 10.96
CA ARG A 495 -0.47 19.49 11.57
C ARG A 495 0.48 20.11 10.55
N PHE A 496 0.56 21.43 10.59
CA PHE A 496 1.39 22.22 9.70
C PHE A 496 2.41 23.03 10.49
N TYR A 497 3.46 23.52 9.86
CA TYR A 497 4.35 24.55 10.42
C TYR A 497 4.52 25.72 9.46
N CYS A 498 4.88 26.89 9.98
CA CYS A 498 5.07 28.11 9.20
C CYS A 498 6.55 28.33 8.88
N LYS A 499 6.87 29.05 7.79
CA LYS A 499 8.28 29.41 7.50
C LYS A 499 8.93 30.22 8.63
N LYS A 500 8.15 31.07 9.31
CA LYS A 500 8.64 31.96 10.38
C LYS A 500 9.04 31.21 11.65
N ASP A 501 8.40 30.08 11.90
CA ASP A 501 8.63 29.24 13.07
C ASP A 501 8.39 27.77 12.66
N VAL A 502 9.49 27.04 12.47
CA VAL A 502 9.51 25.69 11.93
C VAL A 502 9.40 24.60 13.00
N THR A 503 9.34 24.99 14.28
CA THR A 503 9.20 24.05 15.40
C THR A 503 7.77 24.04 15.94
N LYS A 504 7.03 25.14 15.74
CA LYS A 504 5.64 25.27 16.18
C LYS A 504 4.64 24.67 15.20
N ALA A 505 3.90 23.68 15.66
CA ALA A 505 2.77 23.12 14.94
C ALA A 505 1.54 24.05 14.99
N ILE A 506 0.82 24.11 13.87
CA ILE A 506 -0.45 24.83 13.69
C ILE A 506 -1.46 23.92 12.98
N GLN A 507 -2.73 24.33 13.01
CA GLN A 507 -3.80 23.73 12.21
C GLN A 507 -4.30 24.74 11.19
N ILE A 508 -4.70 24.23 10.02
CA ILE A 508 -5.32 25.02 8.96
C ILE A 508 -6.74 24.49 8.75
N ARG A 509 -7.73 25.40 8.81
CA ARG A 509 -9.14 25.08 8.60
C ARG A 509 -9.51 25.26 7.12
N LYS A 510 -10.50 24.50 6.66
CA LYS A 510 -11.00 24.54 5.26
C LYS A 510 -11.27 25.96 4.75
N ASN A 511 -11.93 26.79 5.57
CA ASN A 511 -12.30 28.17 5.21
C ASN A 511 -11.09 29.11 5.01
N GLN A 512 -9.92 28.75 5.52
CA GLN A 512 -8.67 29.48 5.29
C GLN A 512 -7.99 29.09 3.97
N VAL A 513 -8.44 28.01 3.33
CA VAL A 513 -7.81 27.46 2.12
C VAL A 513 -8.56 27.90 0.88
N SER A 514 -9.82 27.47 0.71
CA SER A 514 -10.65 27.85 -0.44
C SER A 514 -12.12 27.53 -0.22
N LYS A 515 -13.00 28.37 -0.79
CA LYS A 515 -14.45 28.14 -0.84
C LYS A 515 -14.87 27.10 -1.89
N MET A 516 -13.96 26.68 -2.78
CA MET A 516 -14.22 25.68 -3.83
C MET A 516 -13.94 24.24 -3.38
N LEU A 517 -13.56 24.05 -2.11
CA LEU A 517 -13.31 22.73 -1.54
C LEU A 517 -14.63 22.00 -1.24
N PRO A 518 -14.62 20.66 -1.14
CA PRO A 518 -15.82 19.89 -0.82
C PRO A 518 -16.50 20.33 0.49
N GLU A 519 -17.83 20.34 0.48
CA GLU A 519 -18.64 20.51 1.69
C GLU A 519 -18.86 19.18 2.43
N HIS A 520 -18.92 18.07 1.69
CA HIS A 520 -19.08 16.72 2.23
C HIS A 520 -17.85 15.87 1.90
N PHE A 521 -17.46 15.01 2.84
CA PHE A 521 -16.24 14.18 2.76
C PHE A 521 -16.53 12.68 2.64
N ALA A 522 -17.80 12.29 2.68
CA ALA A 522 -18.23 10.94 2.37
C ALA A 522 -19.57 10.93 1.63
N GLU A 523 -19.80 9.85 0.88
CA GLU A 523 -21.08 9.53 0.29
C GLU A 523 -21.28 8.01 0.22
N GLN A 524 -22.54 7.58 0.13
CA GLN A 524 -22.90 6.18 -0.05
C GLN A 524 -23.66 5.99 -1.36
N LEU A 525 -23.23 5.00 -2.13
CA LEU A 525 -23.87 4.57 -3.37
C LEU A 525 -24.46 3.18 -3.18
N ILE A 526 -25.66 2.95 -3.72
CA ILE A 526 -26.26 1.63 -3.80
C ILE A 526 -26.33 1.24 -5.27
N ARG A 527 -25.70 0.12 -5.60
CA ARG A 527 -25.69 -0.42 -6.96
C ARG A 527 -26.43 -1.75 -6.98
N VAL A 528 -27.21 -1.95 -8.02
CA VAL A 528 -28.07 -3.12 -8.17
C VAL A 528 -27.70 -3.86 -9.44
N TYR A 529 -27.54 -5.17 -9.34
CA TYR A 529 -27.27 -6.06 -10.46
C TYR A 529 -28.33 -7.14 -10.56
N CYS A 530 -28.52 -7.69 -11.76
CA CYS A 530 -29.38 -8.83 -12.02
C CYS A 530 -28.52 -10.03 -12.48
N LYS A 531 -28.77 -11.21 -11.89
CA LYS A 531 -28.09 -12.45 -12.30
C LYS A 531 -28.58 -12.97 -13.65
N LYS A 532 -29.88 -12.81 -13.93
CA LYS A 532 -30.45 -13.12 -15.25
C LYS A 532 -30.01 -12.09 -16.27
N THR A 533 -29.79 -12.56 -17.50
CA THR A 533 -29.20 -11.73 -18.57
C THR A 533 -30.05 -11.70 -19.84
N ASP A 534 -31.15 -12.45 -19.87
CA ASP A 534 -32.16 -12.36 -20.93
C ASP A 534 -32.89 -11.02 -20.88
N GLU A 535 -33.29 -10.53 -22.05
CA GLU A 535 -33.83 -9.19 -22.22
C GLU A 535 -35.14 -8.96 -21.45
N GLU A 536 -36.02 -9.95 -21.44
CA GLU A 536 -37.30 -9.91 -20.71
C GLU A 536 -37.09 -9.76 -19.20
N SER A 537 -36.25 -10.62 -18.60
CA SER A 537 -35.95 -10.55 -17.17
C SER A 537 -35.24 -9.25 -16.80
N LEU A 538 -34.36 -8.73 -17.67
CA LEU A 538 -33.69 -7.45 -17.42
C LEU A 538 -34.65 -6.27 -17.45
N GLU A 539 -35.62 -6.27 -18.36
CA GLU A 539 -36.60 -5.18 -18.45
C GLU A 539 -37.54 -5.17 -17.23
N VAL A 540 -37.99 -6.35 -16.81
CA VAL A 540 -38.75 -6.52 -15.57
C VAL A 540 -37.92 -6.07 -14.36
N ALA A 541 -36.66 -6.50 -14.28
CA ALA A 541 -35.77 -6.16 -13.17
C ALA A 541 -35.50 -4.64 -13.07
N LYS A 542 -35.35 -3.94 -14.21
CA LYS A 542 -35.21 -2.48 -14.23
C LYS A 542 -36.45 -1.79 -13.70
N LYS A 543 -37.65 -2.21 -14.12
CA LYS A 543 -38.92 -1.63 -13.64
C LYS A 543 -39.06 -1.80 -12.12
N HIS A 544 -38.76 -2.98 -11.60
CA HIS A 544 -38.75 -3.23 -10.16
C HIS A 544 -37.72 -2.37 -9.42
N PHE A 545 -36.51 -2.22 -9.96
CA PHE A 545 -35.48 -1.37 -9.37
C PHE A 545 -35.91 0.11 -9.31
N VAL A 546 -36.48 0.65 -10.39
CA VAL A 546 -36.99 2.03 -10.42
C VAL A 546 -38.13 2.23 -9.43
N GLN A 547 -39.09 1.28 -9.40
CA GLN A 547 -40.21 1.34 -8.46
C GLN A 547 -39.72 1.27 -7.01
N TRP A 548 -38.73 0.41 -6.73
CA TRP A 548 -38.11 0.31 -5.41
C TRP A 548 -37.48 1.63 -4.97
N CYS A 549 -36.73 2.31 -5.86
CA CYS A 549 -36.18 3.63 -5.56
C CYS A 549 -37.26 4.68 -5.30
N MET A 550 -38.34 4.70 -6.08
CA MET A 550 -39.48 5.62 -5.86
C MET A 550 -40.15 5.38 -4.51
N ASN A 551 -40.46 4.12 -4.19
CA ASN A 551 -41.13 3.74 -2.94
C ASN A 551 -40.31 4.10 -1.70
N ARG A 552 -38.98 4.14 -1.82
CA ARG A 552 -38.05 4.44 -0.74
C ARG A 552 -37.57 5.89 -0.72
N ASN A 553 -38.04 6.73 -1.64
CA ASN A 553 -37.59 8.11 -1.81
C ASN A 553 -36.05 8.20 -1.97
N PHE A 554 -35.46 7.25 -2.70
CA PHE A 554 -34.05 7.30 -3.08
C PHE A 554 -33.85 8.19 -4.30
N SER A 555 -32.61 8.58 -4.55
CA SER A 555 -32.30 9.38 -5.73
C SER A 555 -32.70 8.64 -7.01
N LYS A 556 -33.19 9.42 -7.99
CA LYS A 556 -33.59 8.87 -9.29
C LYS A 556 -32.44 8.03 -9.86
N PRO A 557 -32.67 6.75 -10.19
CA PRO A 557 -31.59 5.90 -10.66
C PRO A 557 -30.93 6.44 -11.92
N GLN A 558 -29.61 6.40 -11.96
CA GLN A 558 -28.87 6.53 -13.21
C GLN A 558 -29.00 5.21 -13.99
N VAL A 559 -30.11 5.07 -14.72
CA VAL A 559 -30.33 3.90 -15.58
C VAL A 559 -29.40 4.01 -16.78
N LEU A 560 -28.62 2.97 -17.02
CA LEU A 560 -27.76 2.92 -18.21
C LEU A 560 -28.64 2.69 -19.43
N SER A 561 -28.77 3.70 -20.27
CA SER A 561 -29.42 3.59 -21.57
C SER A 561 -28.70 2.52 -22.40
N LEU A 562 -29.36 1.40 -22.66
CA LEU A 562 -29.05 0.61 -23.84
C LEU A 562 -29.59 1.41 -25.04
N HIS A 563 -28.71 1.76 -25.97
CA HIS A 563 -29.11 2.19 -27.30
C HIS A 563 -29.89 1.06 -27.96
N THR A 564 -31.21 1.03 -27.76
CA THR A 564 -32.27 0.43 -28.58
C THR A 564 -33.58 0.45 -27.78
N LEU A 565 -34.11 1.64 -27.52
CA LEU A 565 -35.56 1.80 -27.59
C LEU A 565 -35.79 2.49 -28.92
N GLY A 566 -36.23 1.71 -29.89
CA GLY A 566 -36.65 2.22 -31.18
C GLY A 566 -37.60 3.40 -30.97
N GLN A 567 -37.43 4.41 -31.81
CA GLN A 567 -38.47 5.38 -32.09
C GLN A 567 -39.78 4.61 -32.30
N ASN A 568 -40.68 4.68 -31.32
CA ASN A 568 -42.14 4.57 -31.42
C ASN A 568 -42.73 4.15 -30.07
N SER A 569 -43.00 5.13 -29.21
CA SER A 569 -44.23 5.22 -28.39
C SER A 569 -44.24 6.52 -27.58
N PRO A 570 -44.92 7.59 -28.06
CA PRO A 570 -45.18 8.79 -27.28
C PRO A 570 -46.48 8.60 -26.49
N ALA A 571 -46.42 7.93 -25.34
CA ALA A 571 -47.50 7.97 -24.35
C ALA A 571 -46.93 7.53 -22.99
N ILE A 572 -47.42 8.10 -21.91
CA ILE A 572 -47.01 7.86 -20.51
C ILE A 572 -45.81 8.71 -20.04
N ILE A 573 -45.85 10.03 -20.31
CA ILE A 573 -45.37 11.05 -19.36
C ILE A 573 -46.39 12.19 -19.36
N ARG A 574 -47.61 11.91 -18.90
CA ARG A 574 -48.62 12.92 -18.50
C ARG A 574 -49.58 12.24 -17.53
N ASP A 575 -49.24 12.23 -16.25
CA ASP A 575 -50.19 12.32 -15.12
C ASP A 575 -49.44 12.12 -13.81
N ALA A 576 -48.78 13.18 -13.36
CA ALA A 576 -48.39 13.38 -11.97
C ALA A 576 -48.02 14.86 -11.77
N ASN A 577 -48.92 15.79 -12.11
CA ASN A 577 -48.93 17.16 -11.59
C ASN A 577 -50.12 17.94 -12.13
N THR A 578 -51.33 17.64 -11.63
CA THR A 578 -52.42 18.62 -11.55
C THR A 578 -53.57 18.07 -10.71
N LYS A 579 -53.65 18.47 -9.44
CA LYS A 579 -54.89 18.86 -8.73
C LYS A 579 -54.59 19.31 -7.29
N GLY A 580 -54.89 20.58 -7.01
CA GLY A 580 -54.87 21.25 -5.70
C GLY A 580 -53.62 22.11 -5.50
N GLN A 581 -53.63 23.45 -5.47
CA GLN A 581 -54.69 24.44 -5.29
C GLN A 581 -54.42 25.68 -6.14
N LEU A 582 -55.46 26.19 -6.79
CA LEU A 582 -55.56 27.57 -7.28
C LEU A 582 -55.85 28.49 -6.09
N ARG A 583 -55.05 29.55 -5.91
CA ARG A 583 -55.48 30.94 -5.64
C ARG A 583 -54.27 31.80 -5.26
N PHE A 584 -53.79 32.60 -6.22
CA PHE A 584 -53.65 34.06 -6.13
C PHE A 584 -52.99 34.55 -7.42
N MET A 585 -53.79 35.11 -8.33
CA MET A 585 -53.32 35.92 -9.45
C MET A 585 -53.06 37.34 -8.96
N GLY A 586 -52.02 37.99 -9.51
CA GLY A 586 -52.05 39.44 -9.68
C GLY A 586 -50.71 40.06 -10.02
N PHE A 587 -50.43 40.17 -11.34
CA PHE A 587 -49.61 41.23 -12.00
C PHE A 587 -48.10 41.29 -11.61
N PHE A 588 -47.10 41.39 -12.49
CA PHE A 588 -46.92 42.22 -13.68
C PHE A 588 -45.84 41.61 -14.61
N TYR A 589 -45.84 42.14 -15.84
CA TYR A 589 -45.15 41.74 -17.07
C TYR A 589 -43.61 41.85 -17.08
N GLU A 590 -43.01 41.08 -18.00
CA GLU A 590 -41.66 41.21 -18.56
C GLU A 590 -41.29 42.65 -18.99
N ARG A 591 -39.99 42.98 -18.95
CA ARG A 591 -39.26 43.49 -20.14
C ARG A 591 -37.74 43.63 -19.91
N LEU A 592 -37.01 42.95 -20.81
CA LEU A 592 -35.90 43.42 -21.64
C LEU A 592 -34.56 43.86 -21.03
N ASN A 593 -33.54 43.17 -21.53
CA ASN A 593 -32.22 43.69 -21.90
C ASN A 593 -32.24 45.17 -22.35
N ASN A 594 -31.33 45.96 -21.80
CA ASN A 594 -30.40 46.83 -22.54
C ASN A 594 -29.35 47.40 -21.56
N CYS A 595 -28.14 47.59 -22.10
CA CYS A 595 -27.03 48.49 -21.68
C CYS A 595 -27.31 49.35 -20.43
N ASP A 596 -26.53 49.30 -19.35
CA ASP A 596 -25.08 49.58 -19.21
C ASP A 596 -24.50 48.94 -17.93
#